data_AF-A0A3S2I513-F1
#
_entry.id   AF-A0A3S2I513-F1
#
_cell.length_a   1.000
_cell.length_b   1.000
_cell.length_c   1.000
_cell.angle_alpha   90.00
_cell.angle_beta   90.00
_cell.angle_gamma   90.00
#
_symmetry.space_group_name_H-M   'P 1'
#
loop_
_entity.id
_entity.type
_entity.pdbx_description
1 polymer ?
#
loop_
_entity_poly.entity_id
_entity_poly.type
_entity_poly.pdbx_seq_one_letter_code
_entity_poly.pdbx_strand_id
1 'polypeptide(L)'
;KNVFDAILALREFETDGKLFAVQIDFEKYFDNIPSWYLKKKINDAEKISLTPHERYIFEKFLHHRYSPYDTYQMGNHTRRIHGTPQGSSVSLILANLANHDLDTALSASSGRFVRFADDVVALCSDYSQAQELERCFVEHCRISGLKLNADKSPGIAVISNYSQEMRTYPHFDYLGYRFTVSGLTVPEKTVKRLKTRVSRLVNIYLSYYLKDGYNKSRSSTAKPNYDWDLLGLIYELRNSLYGGLAEGDLADFINLGRRLKAMKGLMGFYCLIDDPAPLRNLDGWMLSIVRRAMVNRNAILSANYGHSCITPTNAELATGKWLDPAAWKGGVLPDARMPSLVRGWRAARKHFFTFGLEQVEAPGYDVYADITKLF
;
A
#
# COMPACT_ATOMS: atom_id res chain seq x y z
N LYS A 1 16.14 -6.38 2.95
CA LYS A 1 15.69 -4.97 2.83
C LYS A 1 14.24 -4.97 2.40
N ASN A 2 13.37 -4.21 3.05
CA ASN A 2 11.93 -4.13 2.77
C ASN A 2 11.57 -2.75 2.20
N VAL A 3 10.27 -2.50 1.97
CA VAL A 3 9.76 -1.22 1.46
C VAL A 3 10.04 -0.05 2.41
N PHE A 4 10.07 -0.29 3.72
CA PHE A 4 10.40 0.76 4.68
C PHE A 4 11.84 1.22 4.54
N ASP A 5 12.79 0.32 4.29
CA ASP A 5 14.20 0.70 4.06
C ASP A 5 14.33 1.64 2.85
N ALA A 6 13.55 1.37 1.79
CA ALA A 6 13.47 2.23 0.61
C ALA A 6 12.93 3.63 0.95
N ILE A 7 11.85 3.69 1.73
CA ILE A 7 11.24 4.97 2.14
C ILE A 7 12.16 5.75 3.09
N LEU A 8 12.76 5.08 4.07
CA LEU A 8 13.68 5.68 5.02
C LEU A 8 14.93 6.21 4.30
N ALA A 9 15.45 5.47 3.32
CA ALA A 9 16.59 5.93 2.55
C ALA A 9 16.30 7.22 1.75
N LEU A 10 15.09 7.40 1.23
CA LEU A 10 14.70 8.65 0.59
C LEU A 10 14.44 9.76 1.63
N ARG A 11 13.88 9.42 2.79
CA ARG A 11 13.57 10.37 3.87
C ARG A 11 14.82 10.98 4.51
N GLU A 12 15.87 10.20 4.71
CA GLU A 12 17.15 10.65 5.29
C GLU A 12 17.95 11.56 4.36
N PHE A 13 17.49 11.78 3.13
CA PHE A 13 18.15 12.70 2.21
C PHE A 13 17.88 14.14 2.63
N GLU A 14 18.80 14.71 3.41
CA GLU A 14 18.80 16.12 3.78
C GLU A 14 19.31 16.97 2.62
N THR A 15 18.63 18.10 2.37
CA THR A 15 19.04 19.06 1.35
C THR A 15 19.20 20.43 1.97
N ASP A 16 20.40 21.00 1.85
CA ASP A 16 20.67 22.42 2.14
C ASP A 16 20.15 23.37 1.02
N GLY A 17 19.45 22.84 0.00
CA GLY A 17 19.04 23.57 -1.21
C GLY A 17 17.82 22.99 -1.91
N LYS A 18 17.73 23.18 -3.24
CA LYS A 18 16.62 22.64 -4.05
C LYS A 18 16.70 21.11 -4.09
N LEU A 19 15.57 20.45 -3.86
CA LEU A 19 15.45 19.00 -4.01
C LEU A 19 15.04 18.66 -5.45
N PHE A 20 15.88 17.93 -6.15
CA PHE A 20 15.57 17.38 -7.47
C PHE A 20 15.22 15.89 -7.33
N ALA A 21 14.11 15.50 -7.93
CA ALA A 21 13.69 14.11 -8.06
C ALA A 21 13.80 13.67 -9.52
N VAL A 22 14.41 12.50 -9.72
CA VAL A 22 14.48 11.81 -11.00
C VAL A 22 13.66 10.54 -10.85
N GLN A 23 12.50 10.51 -11.51
CA GLN A 23 11.60 9.35 -11.49
C GLN A 23 11.57 8.69 -12.85
N ILE A 24 11.95 7.42 -12.88
CA ILE A 24 12.06 6.64 -14.10
C ILE A 24 11.43 5.27 -13.90
N ASP A 25 10.51 4.92 -14.81
CA ASP A 25 9.75 3.68 -14.85
C ASP A 25 10.03 2.98 -16.18
N PHE A 26 10.26 1.66 -16.15
CA PHE A 26 10.45 0.88 -17.36
C PHE A 26 9.12 0.40 -17.95
N GLU A 27 8.98 0.48 -19.26
CA GLU A 27 7.75 0.04 -19.95
C GLU A 27 7.61 -1.48 -19.87
N LYS A 28 6.56 -1.98 -19.21
CA LYS A 28 6.24 -3.41 -19.04
C LYS A 28 7.48 -4.24 -18.73
N TYR A 29 8.22 -3.82 -17.71
CA TYR A 29 9.58 -4.26 -17.44
C TYR A 29 9.79 -5.77 -17.60
N PHE A 30 9.02 -6.59 -16.86
CA PHE A 30 9.16 -8.05 -16.90
C PHE A 30 8.90 -8.66 -18.28
N ASP A 31 8.02 -8.08 -19.09
CA ASP A 31 7.69 -8.61 -20.42
C ASP A 31 8.69 -8.17 -21.50
N ASN A 32 9.38 -7.05 -21.27
CA ASN A 32 10.20 -6.40 -22.28
C ASN A 32 11.71 -6.59 -22.09
N ILE A 33 12.19 -7.22 -21.01
CA ILE A 33 13.64 -7.48 -20.85
C ILE A 33 14.14 -8.35 -22.02
N PRO A 34 15.11 -7.88 -22.83
CA PRO A 34 15.56 -8.66 -23.97
C PRO A 34 16.28 -9.95 -23.54
N SER A 35 15.89 -11.09 -24.11
CA SER A 35 16.47 -12.39 -23.78
C SER A 35 17.98 -12.47 -24.02
N TRP A 36 18.50 -11.77 -25.03
CA TRP A 36 19.93 -11.72 -25.29
C TRP A 36 20.69 -11.02 -24.15
N TYR A 37 20.09 -9.97 -23.56
CA TYR A 37 20.69 -9.22 -22.47
C TYR A 37 20.69 -10.04 -21.18
N LEU A 38 19.57 -10.72 -20.88
CA LEU A 38 19.52 -11.67 -19.77
C LEU A 38 20.51 -12.81 -19.94
N LYS A 39 20.65 -13.39 -21.14
CA LYS A 39 21.67 -14.41 -21.41
C LYS A 39 23.09 -13.87 -21.21
N LYS A 40 23.38 -12.64 -21.65
CA LYS A 40 24.67 -11.99 -21.40
C LYS A 40 24.92 -11.90 -19.89
N LYS A 41 23.93 -11.45 -19.12
CA LYS A 41 24.02 -11.29 -17.67
C LYS A 41 24.15 -12.60 -16.89
N ILE A 42 23.38 -13.63 -17.26
CA ILE A 42 23.48 -14.98 -16.69
C ILE A 42 24.87 -15.57 -16.95
N ASN A 43 25.47 -15.24 -18.10
CA ASN A 43 26.77 -15.76 -18.48
C ASN A 43 27.96 -14.99 -17.88
N ASP A 44 27.72 -13.85 -17.27
CA ASP A 44 28.71 -12.96 -16.67
C ASP A 44 29.17 -13.49 -15.29
N ALA A 45 30.32 -14.17 -15.28
CA ALA A 45 30.87 -14.78 -14.08
C ALA A 45 31.36 -13.77 -13.03
N GLU A 46 31.57 -12.51 -13.40
CA GLU A 46 31.92 -11.45 -12.43
C GLU A 46 30.72 -11.02 -11.59
N LYS A 47 29.49 -11.21 -12.12
CA LYS A 47 28.25 -10.81 -11.46
C LYS A 47 27.54 -11.96 -10.77
N ILE A 48 27.56 -13.15 -11.36
CA ILE A 48 26.86 -14.32 -10.80
C ILE A 48 27.63 -15.61 -11.04
N SER A 49 27.83 -16.38 -9.97
CA SER A 49 28.39 -17.73 -10.05
C SER A 49 27.27 -18.75 -10.20
N LEU A 50 27.27 -19.48 -11.32
CA LEU A 50 26.24 -20.47 -11.65
C LEU A 50 26.89 -21.74 -12.19
N THR A 51 26.41 -22.88 -11.70
CA THR A 51 26.74 -24.20 -12.25
C THR A 51 26.20 -24.37 -13.67
N PRO A 52 26.75 -25.32 -14.46
CA PRO A 52 26.20 -25.64 -15.78
C PRO A 52 24.71 -26.02 -15.75
N HIS A 53 24.25 -26.69 -14.69
CA HIS A 53 22.85 -27.09 -14.52
C HIS A 53 21.95 -25.87 -14.29
N GLU A 54 22.34 -24.92 -13.44
CA GLU A 54 21.57 -23.71 -13.20
C GLU A 54 21.47 -22.84 -14.46
N ARG A 55 22.58 -22.71 -15.22
CA ARG A 55 22.58 -22.00 -16.51
C ARG A 55 21.59 -22.62 -17.49
N TYR A 56 21.57 -23.94 -17.57
CA TYR A 56 20.61 -24.66 -18.41
C TYR A 56 19.16 -24.40 -17.96
N ILE A 57 18.88 -24.41 -16.65
CA ILE A 57 17.55 -24.12 -16.10
C ILE A 57 17.13 -22.69 -16.47
N PHE A 58 17.98 -21.69 -16.25
CA PHE A 58 17.65 -20.31 -16.62
C PHE A 58 17.39 -20.16 -18.11
N GLU A 59 18.19 -20.81 -18.97
CA GLU A 59 17.95 -20.78 -20.40
C GLU A 59 16.61 -21.40 -20.78
N LYS A 60 16.28 -22.59 -20.25
CA LYS A 60 14.97 -23.20 -20.49
C LYS A 60 13.81 -22.38 -19.95
N PHE A 61 14.01 -21.74 -18.80
CA PHE A 61 13.03 -20.84 -18.19
C PHE A 61 12.73 -19.62 -19.08
N LEU A 62 13.74 -18.98 -19.66
CA LEU A 62 13.54 -17.84 -20.57
C LEU A 62 12.79 -18.23 -21.86
N HIS A 63 12.94 -19.48 -22.30
CA HIS A 63 12.42 -19.99 -23.56
C HIS A 63 11.24 -20.95 -23.43
N HIS A 64 10.60 -21.00 -22.26
CA HIS A 64 9.48 -21.88 -22.00
C HIS A 64 8.28 -21.56 -22.90
N ARG A 65 7.44 -22.57 -23.12
CA ARG A 65 6.16 -22.43 -23.79
C ARG A 65 5.08 -22.10 -22.76
N TYR A 66 4.18 -21.19 -23.10
CA TYR A 66 3.06 -20.80 -22.24
C TYR A 66 1.78 -20.63 -23.08
N SER A 67 0.63 -20.72 -22.42
CA SER A 67 -0.68 -20.45 -23.01
C SER A 67 -1.57 -19.78 -21.95
N PRO A 68 -2.39 -18.79 -22.33
CA PRO A 68 -3.50 -18.33 -21.51
C PRO A 68 -4.38 -19.48 -21.03
N TYR A 69 -4.95 -19.35 -19.82
CA TYR A 69 -5.72 -20.42 -19.17
C TYR A 69 -6.92 -20.87 -20.02
N ASP A 70 -7.60 -19.92 -20.66
CA ASP A 70 -8.75 -20.11 -21.54
C ASP A 70 -8.40 -20.86 -22.82
N THR A 71 -7.19 -20.70 -23.36
CA THR A 71 -6.75 -21.35 -24.60
C THR A 71 -5.84 -22.57 -24.37
N TYR A 72 -5.50 -22.88 -23.12
CA TYR A 72 -4.57 -23.97 -22.79
C TYR A 72 -5.06 -25.32 -23.34
N GLN A 73 -6.34 -25.62 -23.19
CA GLN A 73 -6.95 -26.87 -23.66
C GLN A 73 -7.01 -26.97 -25.20
N MET A 74 -6.88 -25.84 -25.91
CA MET A 74 -6.83 -25.82 -27.37
C MET A 74 -5.42 -26.11 -27.92
N GLY A 75 -4.43 -26.35 -27.05
CA GLY A 75 -3.05 -26.68 -27.43
C GLY A 75 -2.28 -25.52 -28.05
N ASN A 76 -2.81 -24.29 -28.00
CA ASN A 76 -2.18 -23.12 -28.58
C ASN A 76 -1.12 -22.55 -27.62
N HIS A 77 0.08 -23.12 -27.68
CA HIS A 77 1.21 -22.69 -26.88
C HIS A 77 2.12 -21.75 -27.67
N THR A 78 2.40 -20.59 -27.11
CA THR A 78 3.40 -19.66 -27.65
C THR A 78 4.72 -19.81 -26.90
N ARG A 79 5.83 -19.59 -27.60
CA ARG A 79 7.17 -19.60 -26.99
C ARG A 79 7.49 -18.19 -26.53
N ARG A 80 8.01 -18.04 -25.31
CA ARG A 80 8.52 -16.75 -24.85
C ARG A 80 9.84 -16.42 -25.56
N ILE A 81 9.89 -15.23 -26.15
CA ILE A 81 11.07 -14.71 -26.88
C ILE A 81 11.70 -13.55 -26.13
N HIS A 82 10.90 -12.77 -25.38
CA HIS A 82 11.33 -11.65 -24.55
C HIS A 82 10.69 -11.72 -23.16
N GLY A 83 11.35 -11.08 -22.20
CA GLY A 83 10.89 -10.98 -20.83
C GLY A 83 11.03 -12.26 -20.02
N THR A 84 10.45 -12.21 -18.82
CA THR A 84 10.44 -13.28 -17.83
C THR A 84 9.01 -13.49 -17.32
N PRO A 85 8.60 -14.72 -16.95
CA PRO A 85 7.30 -15.00 -16.35
C PRO A 85 7.02 -14.17 -15.11
N GLN A 86 5.96 -13.38 -15.09
CA GLN A 86 5.53 -12.71 -13.86
C GLN A 86 5.03 -13.74 -12.83
N GLY A 87 5.30 -13.49 -11.54
CA GLY A 87 4.87 -14.36 -10.44
C GLY A 87 5.82 -15.51 -10.10
N SER A 88 6.97 -15.64 -10.77
CA SER A 88 8.03 -16.59 -10.39
C SER A 88 9.16 -15.89 -9.61
N SER A 89 9.66 -16.55 -8.56
CA SER A 89 10.84 -16.09 -7.82
C SER A 89 12.09 -15.97 -8.69
N VAL A 90 12.23 -16.85 -9.70
CA VAL A 90 13.32 -16.83 -10.69
C VAL A 90 13.32 -15.51 -11.47
N SER A 91 12.14 -15.02 -11.84
CA SER A 91 11.99 -13.78 -12.60
C SER A 91 12.41 -12.56 -11.79
N LEU A 92 12.21 -12.55 -10.46
CA LEU A 92 12.68 -11.48 -9.58
C LEU A 92 14.22 -11.42 -9.52
N ILE A 93 14.88 -12.58 -9.50
CA ILE A 93 16.35 -12.66 -9.54
C ILE A 93 16.86 -12.12 -10.88
N LEU A 94 16.26 -12.57 -11.99
CA LEU A 94 16.66 -12.14 -13.33
C LEU A 94 16.43 -10.65 -13.57
N ALA A 95 15.31 -10.11 -13.07
CA ALA A 95 15.02 -8.68 -13.03
C ALA A 95 16.12 -7.90 -12.29
N ASN A 96 16.44 -8.30 -11.07
CA ASN A 96 17.49 -7.62 -10.30
C ASN A 96 18.86 -7.72 -10.98
N LEU A 97 19.19 -8.88 -11.55
CA LEU A 97 20.44 -9.06 -12.29
C LEU A 97 20.49 -8.16 -13.55
N ALA A 98 19.37 -8.00 -14.25
CA ALA A 98 19.28 -7.11 -15.41
C ALA A 98 19.52 -5.63 -15.05
N ASN A 99 19.13 -5.18 -13.86
CA ASN A 99 19.35 -3.80 -13.42
C ASN A 99 20.60 -3.60 -12.54
N HIS A 100 21.40 -4.64 -12.32
CA HIS A 100 22.56 -4.54 -11.44
C HIS A 100 23.63 -3.54 -11.92
N ASP A 101 23.83 -3.42 -13.24
CA ASP A 101 24.78 -2.44 -13.80
C ASP A 101 24.27 -1.01 -13.59
N LEU A 102 22.96 -0.78 -13.77
CA LEU A 102 22.32 0.49 -13.46
C LEU A 102 22.51 0.85 -11.99
N ASP A 103 22.25 -0.09 -11.07
CA ASP A 103 22.46 0.14 -9.64
C ASP A 103 23.92 0.49 -9.34
N THR A 104 24.88 -0.14 -10.03
CA THR A 104 26.31 0.15 -9.87
C THR A 104 26.64 1.57 -10.35
N ALA A 105 26.13 1.97 -11.51
CA ALA A 105 26.33 3.31 -12.07
C ALA A 105 25.69 4.40 -11.21
N LEU A 106 24.46 4.17 -10.72
CA LEU A 106 23.76 5.09 -9.81
C LEU A 106 24.47 5.18 -8.45
N SER A 107 25.03 4.07 -7.95
CA SER A 107 25.80 4.08 -6.70
C SER A 107 27.12 4.85 -6.81
N ALA A 108 27.70 4.92 -8.00
CA ALA A 108 28.89 5.72 -8.28
C ALA A 108 28.59 7.20 -8.54
N SER A 109 27.31 7.54 -8.76
CA SER A 109 26.85 8.90 -9.01
C SER A 109 26.57 9.65 -7.71
N SER A 110 26.65 10.99 -7.77
CA SER A 110 26.23 11.82 -6.63
C SER A 110 24.71 11.85 -6.48
N GLY A 111 24.23 11.83 -5.25
CA GLY A 111 22.81 11.77 -4.91
C GLY A 111 22.46 10.49 -4.17
N ARG A 112 21.16 10.25 -3.98
CA ARG A 112 20.65 9.05 -3.30
C ARG A 112 19.55 8.44 -4.14
N PHE A 113 19.73 7.19 -4.54
CA PHE A 113 18.72 6.46 -5.28
C PHE A 113 18.17 5.29 -4.48
N VAL A 114 16.94 4.93 -4.81
CA VAL A 114 16.27 3.75 -4.31
C VAL A 114 15.58 3.09 -5.49
N ARG A 115 15.81 1.78 -5.62
CA ARG A 115 15.13 0.94 -6.59
C ARG A 115 14.32 -0.13 -5.85
N PHE A 116 13.08 -0.31 -6.28
CA PHE A 116 12.25 -1.40 -5.85
C PHE A 116 11.66 -2.08 -7.08
N ALA A 117 12.21 -3.26 -7.39
CA ALA A 117 12.01 -3.93 -8.68
C ALA A 117 12.37 -3.01 -9.86
N ASP A 118 11.40 -2.56 -10.64
CA ASP A 118 11.54 -1.72 -11.82
C ASP A 118 11.30 -0.22 -11.56
N ASP A 119 10.75 0.14 -10.41
CA ASP A 119 10.49 1.53 -10.01
C ASP A 119 11.73 2.13 -9.34
N VAL A 120 12.35 3.12 -10.00
CA VAL A 120 13.57 3.80 -9.53
C VAL A 120 13.27 5.27 -9.28
N VAL A 121 13.62 5.72 -8.07
CA VAL A 121 13.61 7.12 -7.70
C VAL A 121 14.99 7.52 -7.22
N ALA A 122 15.51 8.60 -7.77
CA ALA A 122 16.74 9.22 -7.29
C ALA A 122 16.50 10.67 -6.86
N LEU A 123 17.14 11.06 -5.76
CA LEU A 123 17.11 12.40 -5.19
C LEU A 123 18.50 13.00 -5.23
N CYS A 124 18.59 14.28 -5.56
CA CYS A 124 19.83 15.03 -5.57
C CYS A 124 19.58 16.50 -5.27
N SER A 125 20.66 17.22 -4.93
CA SER A 125 20.58 18.62 -4.47
C SER A 125 20.98 19.61 -5.57
N ASP A 126 21.47 19.12 -6.71
CA ASP A 126 21.96 19.93 -7.81
C ASP A 126 21.49 19.40 -9.16
N TYR A 127 21.27 20.31 -10.11
CA TYR A 127 20.77 19.96 -11.44
C TYR A 127 21.78 19.14 -12.26
N SER A 128 23.08 19.40 -12.14
CA SER A 128 24.10 18.61 -12.84
C SER A 128 24.14 17.16 -12.34
N GLN A 129 23.88 16.94 -11.05
CA GLN A 129 23.72 15.60 -10.48
C GLN A 129 22.47 14.91 -11.02
N ALA A 130 21.35 15.65 -11.14
CA ALA A 130 20.13 15.13 -11.73
C ALA A 130 20.34 14.67 -13.19
N GLN A 131 21.09 15.46 -13.97
CA GLN A 131 21.47 15.10 -15.34
C GLN A 131 22.38 13.87 -15.39
N GLU A 132 23.34 13.75 -14.46
CA GLU A 132 24.19 12.56 -14.38
C GLU A 132 23.40 11.29 -14.07
N LEU A 133 22.47 11.39 -13.12
CA LEU A 133 21.55 10.30 -12.80
C LEU A 133 20.72 9.92 -14.02
N GLU A 134 20.09 10.88 -14.69
CA GLU A 134 19.31 10.64 -15.92
C GLU A 134 20.15 9.97 -17.02
N ARG A 135 21.42 10.39 -17.20
CA ARG A 135 22.35 9.77 -18.16
C ARG A 135 22.61 8.30 -17.85
N CYS A 136 22.72 7.91 -16.59
CA CYS A 136 22.88 6.51 -16.20
C CYS A 136 21.71 5.64 -16.67
N PHE A 137 20.47 6.15 -16.60
CA PHE A 137 19.30 5.43 -17.09
C PHE A 137 19.28 5.33 -18.62
N VAL A 138 19.57 6.43 -19.31
CA VAL A 138 19.61 6.46 -20.78
C VAL A 138 20.65 5.47 -21.31
N GLU A 139 21.85 5.47 -20.70
CA GLU A 139 22.92 4.56 -21.09
C GLU A 139 22.58 3.11 -20.76
N HIS A 140 21.96 2.85 -19.60
CA HIS A 140 21.47 1.52 -19.27
C HIS A 140 20.41 1.02 -20.25
N CYS A 141 19.46 1.86 -20.66
CA CYS A 141 18.48 1.54 -21.69
C CYS A 141 19.15 1.22 -23.03
N ARG A 142 20.15 2.01 -23.42
CA ARG A 142 20.93 1.79 -24.65
C ARG A 142 21.66 0.44 -24.63
N ILE A 143 22.26 0.08 -23.49
CA ILE A 143 23.01 -1.17 -23.32
C ILE A 143 22.10 -2.39 -23.16
N SER A 144 20.98 -2.25 -22.44
CA SER A 144 20.09 -3.38 -22.12
C SER A 144 19.01 -3.62 -23.17
N GLY A 145 18.68 -2.60 -23.97
CA GLY A 145 17.53 -2.60 -24.86
C GLY A 145 16.19 -2.41 -24.14
N LEU A 146 16.19 -2.08 -22.84
CA LEU A 146 15.00 -1.72 -22.09
C LEU A 146 14.45 -0.36 -22.56
N LYS A 147 13.14 -0.20 -22.48
CA LYS A 147 12.44 1.04 -22.84
C LYS A 147 11.90 1.73 -21.60
N LEU A 148 11.98 3.05 -21.58
CA LEU A 148 11.36 3.88 -20.56
C LEU A 148 9.87 4.07 -20.86
N ASN A 149 9.09 4.12 -19.80
CA ASN A 149 7.69 4.50 -19.86
C ASN A 149 7.58 6.03 -19.84
N ALA A 150 7.41 6.65 -21.01
CA ALA A 150 7.41 8.11 -21.15
C ALA A 150 6.31 8.79 -20.30
N ASP A 151 5.16 8.14 -20.13
CA ASP A 151 4.04 8.69 -19.36
C ASP A 151 4.30 8.69 -17.85
N LYS A 152 5.05 7.70 -17.37
CA LYS A 152 5.39 7.54 -15.94
C LYS A 152 6.79 8.03 -15.58
N SER A 153 7.60 8.40 -16.57
CA SER A 153 8.96 8.91 -16.38
C SER A 153 8.99 10.40 -16.68
N PRO A 154 8.53 11.27 -15.76
CA PRO A 154 8.52 12.71 -15.97
C PRO A 154 9.92 13.32 -16.06
N GLY A 155 10.99 12.53 -15.90
CA GLY A 155 12.37 12.98 -15.95
C GLY A 155 12.75 13.75 -14.69
N ILE A 156 13.60 14.76 -14.84
CA ILE A 156 14.06 15.62 -13.76
C ILE A 156 12.96 16.62 -13.39
N ALA A 157 12.60 16.66 -12.10
CA ALA A 157 11.69 17.66 -11.56
C ALA A 157 12.19 18.23 -10.22
N VAL A 158 11.90 19.50 -9.98
CA VAL A 158 12.14 20.13 -8.68
C VAL A 158 10.96 19.85 -7.76
N ILE A 159 11.21 19.38 -6.55
CA ILE A 159 10.18 19.18 -5.52
C ILE A 159 10.06 20.47 -4.71
N SER A 160 8.99 21.23 -4.96
CA SER A 160 8.75 22.52 -4.31
C SER A 160 7.27 22.90 -4.28
N ASN A 161 6.86 23.59 -3.21
CA ASN A 161 5.52 24.17 -3.08
C ASN A 161 5.32 25.42 -3.96
N TYR A 162 6.40 25.99 -4.50
CA TYR A 162 6.39 27.20 -5.31
C TYR A 162 6.95 26.90 -6.70
N SER A 163 6.32 27.47 -7.73
CA SER A 163 6.80 27.35 -9.11
C SER A 163 8.26 27.77 -9.24
N GLN A 164 9.04 26.96 -9.95
CA GLN A 164 10.43 27.23 -10.30
C GLN A 164 10.55 27.35 -11.83
N GLU A 165 11.73 27.77 -12.30
CA GLU A 165 12.07 27.86 -13.73
C GLU A 165 11.99 26.50 -14.45
N MET A 166 12.19 25.40 -13.72
CA MET A 166 12.09 24.04 -14.23
C MET A 166 10.75 23.41 -13.88
N ARG A 167 10.47 22.26 -14.51
CA ARG A 167 9.33 21.41 -14.14
C ARG A 167 9.32 21.19 -12.63
N THR A 168 8.24 21.64 -12.00
CA THR A 168 8.11 21.64 -10.54
C THR A 168 6.90 20.82 -10.16
N TYR A 169 7.09 19.93 -9.19
CA TYR A 169 5.98 19.22 -8.55
C TYR A 169 5.99 19.53 -7.05
N PRO A 170 4.82 19.70 -6.41
CA PRO A 170 4.75 19.86 -4.95
C PRO A 170 5.12 18.58 -4.20
N HIS A 171 5.04 17.44 -4.89
CA HIS A 171 5.27 16.12 -4.31
C HIS A 171 5.57 15.08 -5.38
N PHE A 172 6.04 13.93 -4.94
CA PHE A 172 6.04 12.71 -5.75
C PHE A 172 5.52 11.52 -4.94
N ASP A 173 4.94 10.53 -5.64
CA ASP A 173 4.46 9.31 -5.00
C ASP A 173 5.48 8.18 -5.26
N TYR A 174 5.83 7.41 -4.24
CA TYR A 174 6.69 6.22 -4.37
C TYR A 174 6.27 5.15 -3.36
N LEU A 175 6.14 3.90 -3.82
CA LEU A 175 5.75 2.74 -3.00
C LEU A 175 4.56 2.97 -2.05
N GLY A 176 3.53 3.69 -2.50
CA GLY A 176 2.33 3.96 -1.71
C GLY A 176 2.44 5.13 -0.73
N TYR A 177 3.59 5.80 -0.66
CA TYR A 177 3.83 7.02 0.11
C TYR A 177 3.88 8.24 -0.80
N ARG A 178 3.56 9.41 -0.25
CA ARG A 178 3.76 10.71 -0.89
C ARG A 178 4.85 11.48 -0.17
N PHE A 179 5.89 11.86 -0.91
CA PHE A 179 6.99 12.68 -0.44
C PHE A 179 6.70 14.13 -0.78
N THR A 180 6.73 14.99 0.24
CA THR A 180 6.56 16.44 0.10
C THR A 180 7.75 17.15 0.75
N VAL A 181 7.90 18.45 0.50
CA VAL A 181 8.90 19.28 1.20
C VAL A 181 8.69 19.27 2.73
N SER A 182 7.45 19.04 3.19
CA SER A 182 7.08 19.01 4.61
C SER A 182 7.13 17.61 5.24
N GLY A 183 7.57 16.59 4.50
CA GLY A 183 7.66 15.20 4.98
C GLY A 183 6.71 14.23 4.28
N LEU A 184 6.51 13.07 4.91
CA LEU A 184 5.73 11.96 4.36
C LEU A 184 4.23 12.08 4.65
N THR A 185 3.40 11.84 3.63
CA THR A 185 1.94 11.82 3.74
C THR A 185 1.30 10.71 2.90
N VAL A 186 -0.03 10.54 2.99
CA VAL A 186 -0.80 9.55 2.22
C VAL A 186 -1.09 10.10 0.81
N PRO A 187 -0.82 9.34 -0.28
CA PRO A 187 -1.26 9.72 -1.61
C PRO A 187 -2.79 9.83 -1.73
N GLU A 188 -3.29 10.80 -2.49
CA GLU A 188 -4.73 10.97 -2.73
C GLU A 188 -5.38 9.75 -3.39
N LYS A 189 -4.66 9.09 -4.30
CA LYS A 189 -5.10 7.83 -4.92
C LYS A 189 -5.40 6.77 -3.88
N THR A 190 -4.57 6.67 -2.83
CA THR A 190 -4.78 5.76 -1.71
C THR A 190 -6.03 6.19 -0.95
N VAL A 191 -6.15 7.46 -0.55
CA VAL A 191 -7.32 7.98 0.18
C VAL A 191 -8.62 7.64 -0.56
N LYS A 192 -8.66 7.80 -1.89
CA LYS A 192 -9.81 7.43 -2.72
C LYS A 192 -10.10 5.92 -2.66
N ARG A 193 -9.08 5.07 -2.82
CA ARG A 193 -9.23 3.60 -2.71
C ARG A 193 -9.76 3.18 -1.33
N LEU A 194 -9.29 3.80 -0.25
CA LEU A 194 -9.78 3.54 1.11
C LEU A 194 -11.25 3.89 1.22
N LYS A 195 -11.64 5.07 0.72
CA LYS A 195 -13.04 5.48 0.72
C LYS A 195 -13.93 4.50 -0.04
N THR A 196 -13.48 4.02 -1.21
CA THR A 196 -14.22 3.02 -1.99
C THR A 196 -14.40 1.70 -1.23
N ARG A 197 -13.33 1.18 -0.61
CA ARG A 197 -13.36 -0.07 0.18
C ARG A 197 -14.28 0.06 1.39
N VAL A 198 -14.13 1.13 2.18
CA VAL A 198 -15.00 1.40 3.34
C VAL A 198 -16.45 1.55 2.91
N SER A 199 -16.72 2.28 1.83
CA SER A 199 -18.09 2.43 1.29
C SER A 199 -18.67 1.08 0.85
N ARG A 200 -17.86 0.20 0.26
CA ARG A 200 -18.26 -1.17 -0.09
C ARG A 200 -18.61 -1.99 1.16
N LEU A 201 -17.78 -1.96 2.20
CA LEU A 201 -18.05 -2.67 3.46
C LEU A 201 -19.33 -2.14 4.12
N VAL A 202 -19.47 -0.81 4.22
CA VAL A 202 -20.68 -0.16 4.71
C VAL A 202 -21.91 -0.63 3.95
N ASN A 203 -21.84 -0.67 2.62
CA ASN A 203 -22.94 -1.17 1.79
C ASN A 203 -23.24 -2.64 2.08
N ILE A 204 -22.24 -3.52 2.09
CA ILE A 204 -22.42 -4.95 2.33
C ILE A 204 -23.07 -5.20 3.69
N TYR A 205 -22.53 -4.61 4.75
CA TYR A 205 -22.96 -4.86 6.12
C TYR A 205 -24.26 -4.15 6.51
N LEU A 206 -24.56 -2.98 5.95
CA LEU A 206 -25.69 -2.17 6.45
C LEU A 206 -26.87 -2.10 5.48
N SER A 207 -26.67 -2.32 4.18
CA SER A 207 -27.70 -2.02 3.17
C SER A 207 -27.96 -3.13 2.15
N TYR A 208 -26.93 -3.77 1.62
CA TYR A 208 -27.04 -4.65 0.46
C TYR A 208 -27.83 -5.92 0.76
N TYR A 209 -27.48 -6.63 1.84
CA TYR A 209 -28.09 -7.91 2.18
C TYR A 209 -29.58 -7.78 2.56
N LEU A 210 -30.05 -6.57 2.91
CA LEU A 210 -31.46 -6.30 3.24
C LEU A 210 -32.41 -6.54 2.06
N LYS A 211 -31.89 -6.73 0.85
CA LYS A 211 -32.67 -7.14 -0.32
C LYS A 211 -33.11 -8.61 -0.24
N ASP A 212 -32.35 -9.45 0.44
CA ASP A 212 -32.55 -10.90 0.50
C ASP A 212 -33.31 -11.34 1.77
N GLY A 213 -33.49 -10.44 2.73
CA GLY A 213 -34.22 -10.67 3.97
C GLY A 213 -33.59 -9.99 5.19
N TYR A 214 -34.35 -9.90 6.28
CA TYR A 214 -33.86 -9.37 7.54
C TYR A 214 -34.38 -10.14 8.75
N ASN A 215 -33.47 -10.54 9.65
CA ASN A 215 -33.83 -11.14 10.93
C ASN A 215 -33.93 -10.04 12.01
N LYS A 216 -35.13 -9.88 12.58
CA LYS A 216 -35.45 -8.86 13.60
C LYS A 216 -34.62 -8.97 14.87
N SER A 217 -34.06 -10.14 15.19
CA SER A 217 -33.17 -10.30 16.36
C SER A 217 -31.78 -9.66 16.17
N ARG A 218 -31.49 -9.08 15.00
CA ARG A 218 -30.19 -8.48 14.70
C ARG A 218 -30.03 -7.03 15.16
N SER A 219 -31.13 -6.35 15.49
CA SER A 219 -31.08 -5.01 16.06
C SER A 219 -32.24 -4.76 17.02
N SER A 220 -32.00 -3.91 18.01
CA SER A 220 -33.01 -3.42 18.94
C SER A 220 -32.78 -1.94 19.23
N THR A 221 -33.86 -1.16 19.18
CA THR A 221 -33.90 0.22 19.68
C THR A 221 -34.37 0.29 21.13
N ALA A 222 -35.07 -0.74 21.62
CA ALA A 222 -35.45 -0.88 23.02
C ALA A 222 -34.26 -1.38 23.85
N LYS A 223 -34.23 -1.04 25.14
CA LYS A 223 -33.17 -1.53 26.04
C LYS A 223 -33.26 -3.06 26.21
N PRO A 224 -32.14 -3.79 26.09
CA PRO A 224 -30.81 -3.28 25.75
C PRO A 224 -30.70 -2.96 24.24
N ASN A 225 -30.19 -1.78 23.89
CA ASN A 225 -30.08 -1.33 22.50
C ASN A 225 -28.81 -1.87 21.83
N TYR A 226 -28.94 -2.38 20.59
CA TYR A 226 -27.83 -2.96 19.84
C TYR A 226 -28.14 -3.01 18.33
N ASP A 227 -27.07 -3.15 17.53
CA ASP A 227 -27.14 -3.58 16.13
C ASP A 227 -25.90 -4.44 15.84
N TRP A 228 -26.12 -5.73 15.57
CA TRP A 228 -25.03 -6.68 15.36
C TRP A 228 -24.35 -6.54 13.99
N ASP A 229 -25.02 -5.95 13.00
CA ASP A 229 -24.42 -5.66 11.71
C ASP A 229 -23.47 -4.48 11.78
N LEU A 230 -23.85 -3.45 12.54
CA LEU A 230 -22.95 -2.34 12.85
C LEU A 230 -21.72 -2.82 13.62
N LEU A 231 -21.91 -3.72 14.60
CA LEU A 231 -20.78 -4.31 15.31
C LEU A 231 -19.86 -5.09 14.37
N GLY A 232 -20.42 -5.93 13.49
CA GLY A 232 -19.67 -6.68 12.50
C GLY A 232 -18.85 -5.79 11.57
N LEU A 233 -19.47 -4.72 11.05
CA LEU A 233 -18.78 -3.71 10.24
C LEU A 233 -17.60 -3.07 10.98
N ILE A 234 -17.78 -2.69 12.25
CA ILE A 234 -16.73 -2.09 13.07
C ILE A 234 -15.54 -3.04 13.23
N TYR A 235 -15.81 -4.32 13.47
CA TYR A 235 -14.76 -5.34 13.58
C TYR A 235 -14.03 -5.57 12.27
N GLU A 236 -14.74 -5.62 11.14
CA GLU A 236 -14.12 -5.75 9.82
C GLU A 236 -13.21 -4.55 9.51
N LEU A 237 -13.70 -3.33 9.73
CA LEU A 237 -12.92 -2.11 9.53
C LEU A 237 -11.68 -2.06 10.43
N ARG A 238 -11.81 -2.50 11.69
CA ARG A 238 -10.71 -2.59 12.66
C ARG A 238 -9.66 -3.63 12.24
N ASN A 239 -10.12 -4.78 11.74
CA ASN A 239 -9.25 -5.82 11.22
C ASN A 239 -8.39 -5.29 10.07
N SER A 240 -9.02 -4.60 9.11
CA SER A 240 -8.33 -3.97 7.99
C SER A 240 -7.33 -2.87 8.41
N LEU A 241 -7.70 -2.03 9.37
CA LEU A 241 -6.90 -0.85 9.72
C LEU A 241 -5.69 -1.17 10.59
N TYR A 242 -5.85 -2.04 11.59
CA TYR A 242 -4.76 -2.34 12.53
C TYR A 242 -4.76 -3.79 13.05
N GLY A 243 -5.23 -4.74 12.21
CA GLY A 243 -5.09 -6.18 12.46
C GLY A 243 -5.95 -6.73 13.60
N GLY A 244 -7.07 -6.06 13.91
CA GLY A 244 -8.06 -6.54 14.87
C GLY A 244 -7.77 -6.20 16.33
N LEU A 245 -6.68 -5.47 16.63
CA LEU A 245 -6.42 -4.96 17.99
C LEU A 245 -7.63 -4.15 18.49
N ALA A 246 -7.98 -4.22 19.77
CA ALA A 246 -9.05 -3.37 20.29
C ALA A 246 -8.60 -1.90 20.37
N GLU A 247 -9.55 -0.97 20.37
CA GLU A 247 -9.22 0.44 20.60
C GLU A 247 -8.69 0.69 22.02
N GLY A 248 -8.98 -0.24 22.95
CA GLY A 248 -8.42 -0.26 24.30
C GLY A 248 -6.95 -0.61 24.29
N ASP A 249 -6.56 -1.63 23.53
CA ASP A 249 -5.17 -2.07 23.42
C ASP A 249 -4.28 -0.96 22.83
N LEU A 250 -4.78 -0.24 21.81
CA LEU A 250 -4.08 0.91 21.24
C LEU A 250 -3.91 2.03 22.27
N ALA A 251 -4.97 2.34 23.04
CA ALA A 251 -4.91 3.37 24.07
C ALA A 251 -3.94 3.00 25.22
N ASP A 252 -3.97 1.74 25.67
CA ASP A 252 -3.06 1.20 26.68
C ASP A 252 -1.61 1.25 26.20
N PHE A 253 -1.36 0.91 24.93
CA PHE A 253 -0.01 0.99 24.39
C PHE A 253 0.47 2.44 24.30
N ILE A 254 -0.37 3.35 23.78
CA ILE A 254 0.00 4.76 23.61
C ILE A 254 0.25 5.42 24.98
N ASN A 255 -0.65 5.24 25.94
CA ASN A 255 -0.65 5.99 27.20
C ASN A 255 0.05 5.28 28.36
N LEU A 256 -0.07 3.95 28.45
CA LEU A 256 0.42 3.16 29.58
C LEU A 256 1.68 2.35 29.23
N GLY A 257 2.10 2.34 27.96
CA GLY A 257 3.29 1.62 27.51
C GLY A 257 3.12 0.10 27.44
N ARG A 258 1.88 -0.41 27.52
CA ARG A 258 1.59 -1.84 27.44
C ARG A 258 1.93 -2.39 26.05
N ARG A 259 2.92 -3.28 25.96
CA ARG A 259 3.41 -3.81 24.68
C ARG A 259 2.28 -4.45 23.85
N LEU A 260 2.17 -4.02 22.58
CA LEU A 260 1.33 -4.70 21.59
C LEU A 260 2.02 -5.97 21.10
N LYS A 261 1.23 -7.00 20.76
CA LYS A 261 1.77 -8.26 20.22
C LYS A 261 2.36 -8.10 18.82
N ALA A 262 1.69 -7.32 17.97
CA ALA A 262 2.12 -6.98 16.62
C ALA A 262 1.29 -5.79 16.13
N MET A 263 1.82 -5.03 15.18
CA MET A 263 1.11 -3.92 14.54
C MET A 263 0.92 -4.23 13.05
N LYS A 264 -0.24 -4.81 12.72
CA LYS A 264 -0.61 -5.28 11.37
C LYS A 264 -1.57 -4.34 10.66
N GLY A 265 -1.96 -4.65 9.42
CA GLY A 265 -2.95 -3.87 8.65
C GLY A 265 -2.40 -2.54 8.16
N LEU A 266 -3.29 -1.67 7.67
CA LEU A 266 -2.88 -0.43 7.01
C LEU A 266 -2.00 0.46 7.90
N MET A 267 -2.33 0.62 9.18
CA MET A 267 -1.62 1.56 10.05
C MET A 267 -0.19 1.11 10.35
N GLY A 268 0.07 -0.21 10.38
CA GLY A 268 1.43 -0.73 10.41
C GLY A 268 2.23 -0.29 9.18
N PHE A 269 1.61 -0.34 8.00
CA PHE A 269 2.24 0.13 6.77
C PHE A 269 2.49 1.64 6.76
N TYR A 270 1.62 2.47 7.35
CA TYR A 270 1.74 3.94 7.37
C TYR A 270 2.38 4.51 8.65
N CYS A 271 3.18 3.72 9.37
CA CYS A 271 3.86 4.17 10.59
C CYS A 271 4.84 5.34 10.37
N LEU A 272 5.36 5.51 9.15
CA LEU A 272 6.33 6.55 8.80
C LEU A 272 5.72 7.91 8.43
N ILE A 273 4.39 8.00 8.31
CA ILE A 273 3.72 9.26 7.93
C ILE A 273 3.97 10.34 8.98
N ASP A 274 4.33 11.54 8.52
CA ASP A 274 4.57 12.71 9.34
C ASP A 274 3.34 13.63 9.42
N ASP A 275 2.58 13.78 8.33
CA ASP A 275 1.33 14.55 8.32
C ASP A 275 0.08 13.67 8.56
N PRO A 276 -0.56 13.74 9.73
CA PRO A 276 -1.77 12.97 10.03
C PRO A 276 -3.05 13.60 9.49
N ALA A 277 -3.01 14.76 8.81
CA ALA A 277 -4.22 15.46 8.37
C ALA A 277 -5.12 14.61 7.46
N PRO A 278 -4.61 13.85 6.46
CA PRO A 278 -5.44 12.95 5.65
C PRO A 278 -6.11 11.85 6.49
N LEU A 279 -5.40 11.32 7.50
CA LEU A 279 -5.94 10.29 8.40
C LEU A 279 -7.07 10.84 9.27
N ARG A 280 -6.90 12.06 9.80
CA ARG A 280 -7.94 12.75 10.59
C ARG A 280 -9.20 13.02 9.76
N ASN A 281 -9.02 13.46 8.52
CA ASN A 281 -10.13 13.70 7.60
C ASN A 281 -10.86 12.39 7.25
N LEU A 282 -10.12 11.29 7.11
CA LEU A 282 -10.69 9.96 6.93
C LEU A 282 -11.49 9.50 8.16
N ASP A 283 -10.99 9.70 9.38
CA ASP A 283 -11.73 9.38 10.62
C ASP A 283 -13.09 10.09 10.67
N GLY A 284 -13.10 11.41 10.43
CA GLY A 284 -14.35 12.19 10.39
C GLY A 284 -15.29 11.73 9.26
N TRP A 285 -14.74 11.43 8.09
CA TRP A 285 -15.51 10.91 6.96
C TRP A 285 -16.12 9.52 7.25
N MET A 286 -15.36 8.61 7.90
CA MET A 286 -15.83 7.27 8.26
C MET A 286 -16.99 7.33 9.26
N LEU A 287 -16.89 8.16 10.30
CA LEU A 287 -18.01 8.40 11.22
C LEU A 287 -19.24 8.90 10.47
N SER A 288 -19.05 9.88 9.58
CA SER A 288 -20.12 10.50 8.80
C SER A 288 -20.81 9.53 7.83
N ILE A 289 -20.06 8.67 7.13
CA ILE A 289 -20.64 7.69 6.20
C ILE A 289 -21.37 6.58 6.93
N VAL A 290 -20.82 6.05 8.03
CA VAL A 290 -21.49 5.01 8.84
C VAL A 290 -22.77 5.55 9.46
N ARG A 291 -22.75 6.74 10.06
CA ARG A 291 -23.97 7.39 10.59
C ARG A 291 -25.05 7.51 9.52
N ARG A 292 -24.70 8.04 8.33
CA ARG A 292 -25.66 8.21 7.22
C ARG A 292 -26.20 6.86 6.73
N ALA A 293 -25.33 5.84 6.66
CA ALA A 293 -25.74 4.50 6.29
C ALA A 293 -26.69 3.87 7.32
N MET A 294 -26.49 4.11 8.62
CA MET A 294 -27.41 3.66 9.67
C MET A 294 -28.78 4.35 9.58
N VAL A 295 -28.82 5.65 9.28
CA VAL A 295 -30.09 6.36 9.01
C VAL A 295 -30.82 5.78 7.81
N ASN A 296 -30.10 5.56 6.70
CA ASN A 296 -30.66 4.93 5.50
C ASN A 296 -31.15 3.51 5.77
N ARG A 297 -30.37 2.72 6.50
CA ARG A 297 -30.73 1.37 6.95
C ARG A 297 -32.01 1.39 7.78
N ASN A 298 -32.14 2.30 8.74
CA ASN A 298 -33.34 2.42 9.56
C ASN A 298 -34.58 2.73 8.71
N ALA A 299 -34.44 3.58 7.68
CA ALA A 299 -35.52 3.87 6.74
C ALA A 299 -35.94 2.61 5.94
N ILE A 300 -34.97 1.84 5.42
CA ILE A 300 -35.23 0.58 4.72
C ILE A 300 -35.91 -0.45 5.63
N LEU A 301 -35.42 -0.60 6.87
CA LEU A 301 -35.99 -1.53 7.85
C LEU A 301 -37.43 -1.16 8.23
N SER A 302 -37.69 0.14 8.39
CA SER A 302 -39.02 0.63 8.75
C SER A 302 -40.01 0.39 7.61
N ALA A 303 -39.61 0.69 6.37
CA ALA A 303 -40.45 0.55 5.18
C ALA A 303 -40.72 -0.91 4.81
N ASN A 304 -39.70 -1.77 4.81
CA ASN A 304 -39.82 -3.12 4.25
C ASN A 304 -40.09 -4.21 5.30
N TYR A 305 -39.76 -3.98 6.57
CA TYR A 305 -39.81 -5.00 7.61
C TYR A 305 -40.63 -4.60 8.85
N GLY A 306 -41.14 -3.35 8.90
CA GLY A 306 -41.83 -2.79 10.07
C GLY A 306 -40.95 -2.87 11.32
N HIS A 307 -39.63 -2.71 11.16
CA HIS A 307 -38.64 -2.81 12.23
C HIS A 307 -37.73 -1.59 12.21
N SER A 308 -37.10 -1.26 13.33
CA SER A 308 -36.18 -0.13 13.43
C SER A 308 -34.86 -0.55 14.02
N CYS A 309 -33.79 0.15 13.64
CA CYS A 309 -32.46 0.00 14.23
C CYS A 309 -32.01 1.33 14.84
N ILE A 310 -30.94 1.25 15.65
CA ILE A 310 -30.32 2.44 16.24
C ILE A 310 -29.78 3.38 15.16
N THR A 311 -29.78 4.68 15.45
CA THR A 311 -29.19 5.72 14.57
C THR A 311 -28.16 6.53 15.35
N PRO A 312 -27.01 5.92 15.68
CA PRO A 312 -26.06 6.52 16.61
C PRO A 312 -25.45 7.80 16.04
N THR A 313 -25.25 8.78 16.91
CA THR A 313 -24.51 10.01 16.62
C THR A 313 -23.03 9.71 16.36
N ASN A 314 -22.31 10.66 15.76
CA ASN A 314 -20.86 10.53 15.58
C ASN A 314 -20.13 10.34 16.92
N ALA A 315 -20.61 10.97 18.00
CA ALA A 315 -20.03 10.86 19.33
C ALA A 315 -20.27 9.46 19.92
N GLU A 316 -21.47 8.91 19.78
CA GLU A 316 -21.77 7.53 20.22
C GLU A 316 -20.98 6.51 19.43
N LEU A 317 -20.87 6.65 18.10
CA LEU A 317 -20.01 5.81 17.25
C LEU A 317 -18.53 5.86 17.67
N ALA A 318 -17.99 7.06 17.92
CA ALA A 318 -16.60 7.23 18.33
C ALA A 318 -16.32 6.65 19.73
N THR A 319 -17.28 6.77 20.66
CA THR A 319 -17.14 6.31 22.06
C THR A 319 -17.61 4.88 22.28
N GLY A 320 -18.32 4.28 21.32
CA GLY A 320 -18.92 2.94 21.45
C GLY A 320 -20.19 2.91 22.29
N LYS A 321 -20.68 4.05 22.79
CA LYS A 321 -21.87 4.15 23.67
C LYS A 321 -23.20 3.77 23.00
N TRP A 322 -23.17 3.47 21.70
CA TRP A 322 -24.33 3.02 20.94
C TRP A 322 -24.74 1.56 21.24
N LEU A 323 -23.81 0.75 21.76
CA LEU A 323 -24.05 -0.65 22.14
C LEU A 323 -24.27 -0.74 23.65
N ASP A 324 -25.43 -1.25 24.06
CA ASP A 324 -25.68 -1.58 25.46
C ASP A 324 -24.92 -2.87 25.85
N PRO A 325 -24.01 -2.82 26.85
CA PRO A 325 -23.29 -4.00 27.31
C PRO A 325 -24.20 -5.15 27.75
N ALA A 326 -25.40 -4.86 28.25
CA ALA A 326 -26.36 -5.89 28.67
C ALA A 326 -26.96 -6.69 27.50
N ALA A 327 -26.82 -6.21 26.25
CA ALA A 327 -27.21 -6.97 25.07
C ALA A 327 -26.27 -8.15 24.77
N TRP A 328 -25.01 -8.05 25.23
CA TRP A 328 -23.99 -9.04 24.92
C TRP A 328 -24.08 -10.25 25.87
N LYS A 329 -24.13 -11.45 25.29
CA LYS A 329 -24.22 -12.71 26.03
C LYS A 329 -22.91 -13.51 26.05
N GLY A 330 -21.86 -13.02 25.38
CA GLY A 330 -20.55 -13.67 25.36
C GLY A 330 -19.71 -13.32 26.60
N GLY A 331 -18.56 -13.99 26.76
CA GLY A 331 -17.69 -13.79 27.93
C GLY A 331 -17.00 -12.42 27.96
N VAL A 332 -16.25 -12.08 26.91
CA VAL A 332 -15.53 -10.79 26.83
C VAL A 332 -16.41 -9.76 26.13
N LEU A 333 -16.59 -8.59 26.74
CA LEU A 333 -17.36 -7.49 26.15
C LEU A 333 -16.73 -7.01 24.83
N PRO A 334 -17.53 -6.82 23.78
CA PRO A 334 -17.01 -6.37 22.50
C PRO A 334 -16.64 -4.87 22.57
N ASP A 335 -15.58 -4.50 21.86
CA ASP A 335 -15.25 -3.09 21.70
C ASP A 335 -16.08 -2.50 20.57
N ALA A 336 -17.07 -1.69 20.91
CA ALA A 336 -18.01 -1.06 19.99
C ALA A 336 -17.49 0.27 19.41
N ARG A 337 -16.30 0.74 19.81
CA ARG A 337 -15.75 2.01 19.29
C ARG A 337 -15.39 1.87 17.82
N MET A 338 -15.83 2.84 17.02
CA MET A 338 -15.36 2.98 15.64
C MET A 338 -13.83 3.05 15.59
N PRO A 339 -13.20 2.34 14.64
CA PRO A 339 -11.76 2.36 14.50
C PRO A 339 -11.29 3.75 14.05
N SER A 340 -10.12 4.18 14.55
CA SER A 340 -9.49 5.46 14.19
C SER A 340 -8.13 5.25 13.54
N LEU A 341 -7.97 5.78 12.33
CA LEU A 341 -6.70 5.84 11.62
C LEU A 341 -5.69 6.67 12.41
N VAL A 342 -6.09 7.78 13.03
CA VAL A 342 -5.14 8.61 13.81
C VAL A 342 -4.64 7.86 15.05
N ARG A 343 -5.51 7.14 15.77
CA ARG A 343 -5.08 6.31 16.91
C ARG A 343 -4.20 5.16 16.46
N GLY A 344 -4.60 4.44 15.41
CA GLY A 344 -3.79 3.37 14.83
C GLY A 344 -2.43 3.86 14.35
N TRP A 345 -2.36 5.02 13.68
CA TRP A 345 -1.11 5.66 13.26
C TRP A 345 -0.23 6.05 14.45
N ARG A 346 -0.78 6.65 15.51
CA ARG A 346 -0.02 6.97 16.73
C ARG A 346 0.58 5.73 17.36
N ALA A 347 -0.20 4.66 17.48
CA ALA A 347 0.29 3.38 17.98
C ALA A 347 1.37 2.82 17.05
N ALA A 348 1.15 2.77 15.74
CA ALA A 348 2.13 2.25 14.78
C ALA A 348 3.44 3.05 14.77
N ARG A 349 3.36 4.38 14.85
CA ARG A 349 4.53 5.25 14.95
C ARG A 349 5.28 5.04 16.26
N LYS A 350 4.59 4.97 17.40
CA LYS A 350 5.21 4.65 18.70
C LYS A 350 5.89 3.27 18.66
N HIS A 351 5.23 2.28 18.07
CA HIS A 351 5.78 0.93 17.90
C HIS A 351 7.06 0.96 17.08
N PHE A 352 7.04 1.64 15.94
CA PHE A 352 8.21 1.80 15.07
C PHE A 352 9.40 2.43 15.80
N PHE A 353 9.20 3.51 16.56
CA PHE A 353 10.30 4.14 17.31
C PHE A 353 10.77 3.34 18.53
N THR A 354 9.94 2.45 19.07
CA THR A 354 10.29 1.65 20.26
C THR A 354 10.96 0.33 19.89
N PHE A 355 10.49 -0.34 18.84
CA PHE A 355 10.89 -1.70 18.47
C PHE A 355 11.46 -1.80 17.04
N GLY A 356 11.60 -0.68 16.34
CA GLY A 356 11.97 -0.67 14.92
C GLY A 356 10.88 -1.30 14.04
N LEU A 357 11.32 -1.97 12.97
CA LEU A 357 10.45 -2.71 12.05
C LEU A 357 10.18 -4.15 12.48
N GLU A 358 10.70 -4.58 13.64
CA GLU A 358 10.38 -5.90 14.18
C GLU A 358 8.87 -6.03 14.38
N GLN A 359 8.26 -7.10 13.87
CA GLN A 359 6.82 -7.40 14.03
C GLN A 359 5.86 -6.37 13.39
N VAL A 360 6.37 -5.44 12.58
CA VAL A 360 5.58 -4.66 11.62
C VAL A 360 5.56 -5.45 10.31
N GLU A 361 4.41 -6.03 9.99
CA GLU A 361 4.27 -6.83 8.77
C GLU A 361 4.25 -5.89 7.56
N ALA A 362 5.38 -5.85 6.83
CA ALA A 362 5.41 -5.18 5.54
C ALA A 362 4.43 -5.89 4.59
N PRO A 363 3.61 -5.16 3.82
CA PRO A 363 2.67 -5.77 2.88
C PRO A 363 3.38 -6.74 1.91
N GLY A 364 2.67 -7.75 1.40
CA GLY A 364 3.18 -8.55 0.28
C GLY A 364 3.36 -7.72 -0.99
N TYR A 365 4.21 -8.14 -1.93
CA TYR A 365 4.51 -7.41 -3.18
C TYR A 365 3.24 -6.94 -3.94
N ASP A 366 2.27 -7.85 -3.98
CA ASP A 366 0.94 -7.69 -4.57
C ASP A 366 0.12 -6.53 -3.98
N VAL A 367 0.40 -6.18 -2.74
CA VAL A 367 -0.33 -5.17 -1.97
C VAL A 367 0.18 -3.76 -2.25
N TYR A 368 1.39 -3.61 -2.78
CA TYR A 368 1.90 -2.30 -3.18
C TYR A 368 1.30 -1.82 -4.51
N ALA A 369 0.96 -2.76 -5.41
CA ALA A 369 0.16 -2.46 -6.59
C ALA A 369 -1.30 -2.11 -6.22
N ASP A 370 -1.84 -2.82 -5.22
CA ASP A 370 -3.18 -2.61 -4.71
C ASP A 370 -3.25 -2.61 -3.17
N ILE A 371 -3.14 -1.41 -2.59
CA ILE A 371 -3.23 -1.16 -1.14
C ILE A 371 -4.58 -1.64 -0.56
N THR A 372 -5.60 -1.93 -1.38
CA THR A 372 -6.81 -2.58 -0.86
C THR A 372 -6.56 -4.02 -0.38
N LYS A 373 -5.45 -4.66 -0.75
CA LYS A 373 -5.03 -5.95 -0.18
C LYS A 373 -4.40 -5.84 1.22
N LEU A 374 -4.06 -4.63 1.68
CA LEU A 374 -3.68 -4.32 3.07
C LEU A 374 -4.92 -4.14 3.97
N PHE A 375 -6.12 -4.05 3.35
CA PHE A 375 -7.42 -3.81 3.98
C PHE A 375 -8.30 -5.04 3.99
#